data_AF-B8DZZ1-F1
#
_entry.id   AF-B8DZZ1-F1
#
_cell.length_a   1.000
_cell.length_b   1.000
_cell.length_c   1.000
_cell.angle_alpha   90.00
_cell.angle_beta   90.00
_cell.angle_gamma   90.00
#
_symmetry.space_group_name_H-M   'P 1'
#
loop_
_entity.id
_entity.type
_entity.pdbx_description
1 polymer ?
#
loop_
_entity_poly.entity_id
_entity_poly.type
_entity_poly.pdbx_seq_one_letter_code
_entity_poly.pdbx_strand_id
1 'polypeptide(L)'
;MERKIQKVILLILIFFLLWLGGCGEDRKIEKGEEINKGEVVREKLSLNLDTKIAEEIIKVYEKEIDKYLVEDKNEEFRDYVLGYKVYSIYYKNLMIKYFLLPTLKSENLIIRKVKSSDKLVEKYQVYKKYSLPSGETKDVKILNLYFPISRISGVLPKIAFVVDDVVEDNYWVHELLSFPYTLNISIIPTRKAEKVAEKIFERGWEIMMHLPMESITYPKDAKYLVAEAIMVGMNEDEIDNIVRTHLKRFGNIKVSWVNNHMGSKVTKDPETMEKVINVFKKYNLAFLDSKTILGSVAYKMANSSGIPSLENMLFIDHENDENKIRLRFLKAINMAKSKGWGVFILHLRPKTIKVLKELEKEGFFADVDLVKISDLYEAINEHSLDLPLKN
;
A
#
# COMPACT_ATOMS: atom_id res chain seq x y z
N MET A 1 -6.85 6.86 -8.81
CA MET A 1 -8.09 6.05 -8.97
C MET A 1 -9.32 6.77 -8.39
N GLU A 2 -9.11 7.77 -7.54
CA GLU A 2 -10.10 8.81 -7.17
C GLU A 2 -10.87 9.42 -8.34
N ARG A 3 -10.24 9.63 -9.50
CA ARG A 3 -10.94 10.19 -10.67
C ARG A 3 -12.03 9.30 -11.27
N LYS A 4 -12.10 7.99 -10.99
CA LYS A 4 -13.22 7.15 -11.47
C LYS A 4 -14.37 7.08 -10.46
N ILE A 5 -14.10 7.25 -9.17
CA ILE A 5 -15.13 7.35 -8.12
C ILE A 5 -15.71 8.78 -8.09
N GLN A 6 -14.87 9.82 -8.22
CA GLN A 6 -15.31 11.22 -8.36
C GLN A 6 -16.04 11.50 -9.69
N LYS A 7 -15.72 10.78 -10.79
CA LYS A 7 -16.45 10.95 -12.06
C LYS A 7 -17.83 10.28 -12.09
N VAL A 8 -18.09 9.30 -11.22
CA VAL A 8 -19.45 8.77 -11.02
C VAL A 8 -20.27 9.71 -10.14
N ILE A 9 -19.63 10.48 -9.25
CA ILE A 9 -20.27 11.46 -8.37
C ILE A 9 -20.71 12.75 -9.10
N LEU A 10 -20.11 13.12 -10.24
CA LEU A 10 -20.50 14.34 -10.98
C LEU A 10 -21.75 14.14 -11.89
N LEU A 11 -22.21 12.91 -12.13
CA LEU A 11 -23.34 12.65 -13.05
C LEU A 11 -24.71 12.61 -12.36
N ILE A 12 -24.78 12.76 -11.03
CA ILE A 12 -26.02 12.59 -10.23
C ILE A 12 -26.47 13.92 -9.58
N LEU A 13 -25.98 15.07 -10.05
CA LEU A 13 -26.42 16.41 -9.59
C LEU A 13 -27.30 17.17 -10.61
N ILE A 14 -27.72 16.52 -11.70
CA ILE A 14 -28.67 17.09 -12.67
C ILE A 14 -29.72 16.02 -12.99
N PHE A 15 -30.57 15.66 -12.03
CA PHE A 15 -31.85 14.98 -12.31
C PHE A 15 -32.78 15.06 -11.09
N PHE A 16 -32.96 16.26 -10.54
CA PHE A 16 -34.05 16.54 -9.59
C PHE A 16 -34.49 17.99 -9.77
N LEU A 17 -35.30 18.22 -10.81
CA LEU A 17 -36.22 19.35 -10.90
C LEU A 17 -37.25 19.04 -11.99
N LEU A 18 -38.52 19.22 -11.63
CA LEU A 18 -39.73 19.22 -12.47
C LEU A 18 -40.42 17.86 -12.70
N TRP A 19 -41.23 17.47 -11.72
CA TRP A 19 -42.59 17.00 -12.04
C TRP A 19 -43.60 17.64 -11.06
N LEU A 20 -44.04 18.85 -11.43
CA LEU A 20 -45.32 19.41 -10.98
C LEU A 20 -46.31 19.15 -12.13
N GLY A 21 -47.14 18.11 -11.99
CA GLY A 21 -48.48 18.10 -12.57
C GLY A 21 -49.44 18.24 -11.38
N GLY A 22 -50.22 19.29 -11.22
CA GLY A 22 -51.02 19.96 -12.25
C GLY A 22 -52.43 19.37 -12.18
N CYS A 23 -53.19 19.78 -11.14
CA CYS A 23 -54.61 19.48 -10.98
C CYS A 23 -55.40 19.92 -12.21
N GLY A 24 -56.22 19.01 -12.74
CA GLY A 24 -57.34 19.30 -13.64
C GLY A 24 -58.59 18.65 -13.07
N GLU A 25 -59.59 19.50 -12.81
CA GLU A 25 -60.86 19.24 -12.14
C GLU A 25 -61.84 18.48 -13.04
N ASP A 26 -62.59 17.53 -12.48
CA ASP A 26 -63.94 17.22 -12.98
C ASP A 26 -64.81 16.67 -11.83
N ARG A 27 -65.93 17.37 -11.59
CA ARG A 27 -66.93 17.05 -10.58
C ARG A 27 -67.96 16.09 -11.16
N LYS A 28 -68.33 15.06 -10.38
CA LYS A 28 -69.72 14.59 -10.29
C LYS A 28 -70.07 14.25 -8.84
N ILE A 29 -71.18 14.82 -8.39
CA ILE A 29 -71.84 14.59 -7.11
C ILE A 29 -72.84 13.45 -7.32
N GLU A 30 -72.85 12.45 -6.43
CA GLU A 30 -74.06 11.68 -6.13
C GLU A 30 -74.04 11.18 -4.67
N LYS A 31 -75.26 11.09 -4.11
CA LYS A 31 -75.61 11.07 -2.68
C LYS A 31 -75.22 9.76 -1.98
N GLY A 32 -74.88 9.86 -0.68
CA GLY A 32 -74.28 8.78 0.09
C GLY A 32 -75.21 7.87 0.86
N GLU A 33 -74.61 7.05 1.74
CA GLU A 33 -75.25 6.40 2.87
C GLU A 33 -74.19 5.81 3.83
N GLU A 34 -74.53 5.92 5.11
CA GLU A 34 -74.16 5.12 6.27
C GLU A 34 -72.69 4.82 6.68
N ILE A 35 -72.44 5.23 7.92
CA ILE A 35 -71.28 4.97 8.75
C ILE A 35 -71.18 3.46 9.02
N ASN A 36 -70.26 2.79 8.34
CA ASN A 36 -69.71 1.54 8.82
C ASN A 36 -68.42 1.82 9.60
N LYS A 37 -68.41 1.48 10.90
CA LYS A 37 -67.18 1.33 11.69
C LYS A 37 -66.37 0.16 11.12
N GLY A 38 -65.72 0.39 9.98
CA GLY A 38 -64.73 -0.51 9.44
C GLY A 38 -63.50 -0.47 10.33
N GLU A 39 -63.03 -1.63 10.76
CA GLU A 39 -61.69 -1.81 11.29
C GLU A 39 -60.72 -1.03 10.39
N VAL A 40 -59.95 -0.12 10.99
CA VAL A 40 -58.81 0.50 10.31
C VAL A 40 -57.82 -0.64 10.08
N VAL A 41 -57.95 -1.32 8.94
CA VAL A 41 -56.89 -2.17 8.40
C VAL A 41 -55.76 -1.21 8.09
N ARG A 42 -54.85 -1.04 9.05
CA ARG A 42 -53.62 -0.29 8.85
C ARG A 42 -52.84 -1.03 7.78
N GLU A 43 -52.86 -0.49 6.57
CA GLU A 43 -52.07 -1.00 5.46
C GLU A 43 -50.59 -0.86 5.88
N LYS A 44 -49.96 -1.97 6.30
CA LYS A 44 -48.56 -1.98 6.71
C LYS A 44 -47.71 -1.57 5.50
N LEU A 45 -47.09 -0.40 5.55
CA LEU A 45 -46.20 0.08 4.48
C LEU A 45 -44.96 -0.84 4.40
N SER A 46 -44.55 -1.27 3.22
CA SER A 46 -43.29 -2.01 3.05
C SER A 46 -42.17 -1.05 2.60
N LEU A 47 -41.05 -1.05 3.32
CA LEU A 47 -39.89 -0.21 3.04
C LEU A 47 -38.66 -1.07 2.82
N ASN A 48 -38.03 -0.95 1.65
CA ASN A 48 -36.79 -1.63 1.32
C ASN A 48 -35.60 -0.68 1.49
N LEU A 49 -34.69 -1.02 2.39
CA LEU A 49 -33.50 -0.20 2.64
C LEU A 49 -32.41 -0.47 1.59
N ASP A 50 -31.78 0.61 1.11
CA ASP A 50 -30.73 0.53 0.10
C ASP A 50 -29.41 -0.03 0.65
N THR A 51 -29.03 -1.22 0.18
CA THR A 51 -27.78 -1.91 0.52
C THR A 51 -26.76 -1.95 -0.64
N LYS A 52 -26.90 -1.10 -1.67
CA LYS A 52 -26.03 -1.09 -2.88
C LYS A 52 -24.53 -1.03 -2.58
N ILE A 53 -24.14 -0.32 -1.53
CA ILE A 53 -22.73 -0.21 -1.12
C ILE A 53 -22.08 -1.59 -0.88
N ALA A 54 -22.84 -2.58 -0.41
CA ALA A 54 -22.34 -3.94 -0.23
C ALA A 54 -21.99 -4.61 -1.57
N GLU A 55 -22.85 -4.42 -2.57
CA GLU A 55 -22.66 -4.97 -3.93
C GLU A 55 -21.47 -4.31 -4.62
N GLU A 56 -21.28 -3.00 -4.42
CA GLU A 56 -20.12 -2.26 -4.93
C GLU A 56 -18.80 -2.75 -4.29
N ILE A 57 -18.79 -2.98 -2.97
CA ILE A 57 -17.62 -3.55 -2.28
C ILE A 57 -17.28 -4.93 -2.86
N ILE A 58 -18.29 -5.79 -3.05
CA ILE A 58 -18.07 -7.12 -3.62
C ILE A 58 -17.45 -7.02 -5.01
N LYS A 59 -17.96 -6.10 -5.85
CA LYS A 59 -17.43 -5.87 -7.19
C LYS A 59 -15.99 -5.34 -7.18
N VAL A 60 -15.67 -4.42 -6.27
CA VAL A 60 -14.33 -3.81 -6.18
C VAL A 60 -13.30 -4.81 -5.65
N TYR A 61 -13.66 -5.61 -4.65
CA TYR A 61 -12.77 -6.52 -3.95
C TYR A 61 -12.95 -8.00 -4.35
N GLU A 62 -13.62 -8.27 -5.48
CA GLU A 62 -14.01 -9.62 -5.93
C GLU A 62 -12.85 -10.63 -5.84
N LYS A 63 -11.66 -10.25 -6.30
CA LYS A 63 -10.47 -11.12 -6.30
C LYS A 63 -9.96 -11.44 -4.89
N GLU A 64 -10.19 -10.55 -3.94
CA GLU A 64 -9.74 -10.63 -2.56
C GLU A 64 -10.79 -11.27 -1.63
N ILE A 65 -12.00 -11.51 -2.12
CA ILE A 65 -13.08 -12.17 -1.40
C ILE A 65 -12.94 -13.69 -1.59
N ASP A 66 -12.95 -14.43 -0.48
CA ASP A 66 -13.00 -15.88 -0.46
C ASP A 66 -14.43 -16.36 -0.73
N LYS A 67 -15.38 -15.85 0.05
CA LYS A 67 -16.81 -16.09 -0.11
C LYS A 67 -17.63 -14.95 0.50
N TYR A 68 -18.89 -14.84 0.11
CA TYR A 68 -19.85 -13.99 0.79
C TYR A 68 -21.21 -14.66 0.90
N LEU A 69 -22.00 -14.25 1.89
CA LEU A 69 -23.37 -14.70 2.13
C LEU A 69 -24.30 -13.49 2.17
N VAL A 70 -25.53 -13.66 1.71
CA VAL A 70 -26.57 -12.62 1.73
C VAL A 70 -27.78 -13.15 2.48
N GLU A 71 -28.22 -12.42 3.49
CA GLU A 71 -29.41 -12.74 4.26
C GLU A 71 -30.47 -11.65 4.09
N ASP A 72 -31.66 -12.01 3.65
CA ASP A 72 -32.82 -11.12 3.70
C ASP A 72 -33.34 -11.04 5.15
N LYS A 73 -33.55 -9.82 5.62
CA LYS A 73 -34.09 -9.50 6.94
C LYS A 73 -35.36 -8.68 6.78
N ASN A 74 -36.36 -9.05 7.56
CA ASN A 74 -37.58 -8.28 7.73
C ASN A 74 -37.74 -7.95 9.20
N GLU A 75 -38.01 -6.69 9.50
CA GLU A 75 -38.38 -6.25 10.84
C GLU A 75 -39.76 -5.62 10.80
N GLU A 76 -40.69 -6.19 11.56
CA GLU A 76 -42.05 -5.68 11.64
C GLU A 76 -42.18 -4.58 12.69
N PHE A 77 -42.80 -3.49 12.29
CA PHE A 77 -43.24 -2.40 13.16
C PHE A 77 -44.76 -2.33 13.14
N ARG A 78 -45.29 -1.47 14.01
CA ARG A 78 -46.73 -1.25 14.14
C ARG A 78 -47.39 -0.87 12.81
N ASP A 79 -46.73 0.00 12.03
CA ASP A 79 -47.32 0.63 10.85
C ASP A 79 -46.53 0.34 9.55
N TYR A 80 -45.40 -0.37 9.60
CA TYR A 80 -44.60 -0.73 8.44
C TYR A 80 -43.71 -1.96 8.67
N VAL A 81 -43.18 -2.54 7.59
CA VAL A 81 -42.16 -3.60 7.60
C VAL A 81 -40.90 -3.10 6.92
N LEU A 82 -39.76 -3.21 7.59
CA LEU A 82 -38.45 -2.91 7.01
C LEU A 82 -37.85 -4.17 6.41
N GLY A 83 -37.73 -4.22 5.09
CA GLY A 83 -36.97 -5.22 4.35
C GLY A 83 -35.56 -4.74 4.06
N TYR A 84 -34.54 -5.55 4.35
CA TYR A 84 -33.15 -5.21 4.03
C TYR A 84 -32.26 -6.45 3.93
N LYS A 85 -31.12 -6.31 3.27
CA LYS A 85 -30.12 -7.38 3.14
C LYS A 85 -28.95 -7.16 4.08
N VAL A 86 -28.42 -8.25 4.63
CA VAL A 86 -27.16 -8.26 5.38
C VAL A 86 -26.16 -9.11 4.63
N TYR A 87 -25.04 -8.51 4.24
CA TYR A 87 -23.96 -9.21 3.55
C TYR A 87 -22.88 -9.62 4.53
N SER A 88 -22.50 -10.88 4.53
CA SER A 88 -21.37 -11.41 5.31
C SER A 88 -20.24 -11.75 4.36
N ILE A 89 -19.18 -10.94 4.32
CA ILE A 89 -18.08 -11.04 3.37
C ILE A 89 -16.82 -11.56 4.06
N TYR A 90 -16.24 -12.63 3.54
CA TYR A 90 -15.02 -13.25 4.03
C TYR A 90 -13.88 -12.93 3.06
N TYR A 91 -12.87 -12.23 3.55
CA TYR A 91 -11.70 -11.88 2.75
C TYR A 91 -10.64 -12.97 2.81
N LYS A 92 -9.84 -13.10 1.75
CA LYS A 92 -8.66 -13.97 1.70
C LYS A 92 -7.49 -13.40 2.50
N ASN A 93 -7.51 -12.09 2.75
CA ASN A 93 -6.34 -11.37 3.25
C ASN A 93 -6.71 -10.35 4.34
N LEU A 94 -6.01 -10.43 5.47
CA LEU A 94 -6.16 -9.51 6.60
C LEU A 94 -5.97 -8.05 6.19
N MET A 95 -5.05 -7.79 5.28
CA MET A 95 -4.60 -6.46 4.91
C MET A 95 -5.68 -5.61 4.24
N ILE A 96 -6.70 -6.25 3.65
CA ILE A 96 -7.82 -5.54 3.00
C ILE A 96 -8.54 -4.63 4.00
N LYS A 97 -8.57 -4.97 5.29
CA LYS A 97 -9.22 -4.14 6.31
C LYS A 97 -8.63 -2.74 6.39
N TYR A 98 -7.32 -2.58 6.16
CA TYR A 98 -6.66 -1.27 6.25
C TYR A 98 -7.07 -0.34 5.10
N PHE A 99 -7.50 -0.88 3.95
CA PHE A 99 -8.04 -0.07 2.84
C PHE A 99 -9.56 0.09 2.93
N LEU A 100 -10.26 -0.99 3.25
CA LEU A 100 -11.71 -1.01 3.26
C LEU A 100 -12.28 -0.19 4.42
N LEU A 101 -11.78 -0.38 5.64
CA LEU A 101 -12.39 0.25 6.81
C LEU A 101 -12.30 1.79 6.78
N PRO A 102 -11.18 2.43 6.36
CA PRO A 102 -11.16 3.89 6.18
C PRO A 102 -12.15 4.37 5.11
N THR A 103 -12.26 3.66 3.99
CA THR A 103 -13.21 4.00 2.90
C THR A 103 -14.66 3.96 3.41
N LEU A 104 -15.00 2.95 4.21
CA LEU A 104 -16.34 2.86 4.80
C LEU A 104 -16.61 3.97 5.81
N LYS A 105 -15.59 4.41 6.57
CA LYS A 105 -15.72 5.56 7.48
C LYS A 105 -15.98 6.86 6.73
N SER A 106 -15.33 7.09 5.57
CA SER A 106 -15.58 8.30 4.76
C SER A 106 -16.99 8.36 4.18
N GLU A 107 -17.67 7.22 4.03
CA GLU A 107 -19.08 7.11 3.62
C GLU A 107 -20.06 7.28 4.80
N ASN A 108 -19.60 7.84 5.93
CA ASN A 108 -20.38 8.03 7.16
C ASN A 108 -21.00 6.73 7.72
N LEU A 109 -20.39 5.57 7.44
CA LEU A 109 -20.82 4.30 8.01
C LEU A 109 -20.21 4.07 9.40
N ILE A 110 -21.00 3.46 10.28
CA ILE A 110 -20.58 3.15 11.64
C ILE A 110 -19.96 1.74 11.64
N ILE A 111 -18.70 1.64 12.04
CA ILE A 111 -17.95 0.38 12.04
C ILE A 111 -17.64 -0.03 13.48
N ARG A 112 -17.97 -1.26 13.85
CA ARG A 112 -17.70 -1.83 15.17
C ARG A 112 -16.89 -3.12 15.04
N LYS A 113 -15.71 -3.17 15.63
CA LYS A 113 -14.97 -4.44 15.80
C LYS A 113 -15.69 -5.26 16.87
N VAL A 114 -16.01 -6.52 16.57
CA VAL A 114 -16.71 -7.42 17.48
C VAL A 114 -15.96 -8.74 17.63
N LYS A 115 -16.18 -9.45 18.72
CA LYS A 115 -15.62 -10.80 18.89
C LYS A 115 -16.23 -11.74 17.84
N SER A 116 -15.38 -12.50 17.17
CA SER A 116 -15.79 -13.60 16.30
C SER A 116 -15.90 -14.89 17.09
N SER A 117 -16.85 -15.76 16.72
CA SER A 117 -16.92 -17.13 17.24
C SER A 117 -15.76 -17.98 16.71
N ASP A 118 -15.27 -17.66 15.51
CA ASP A 118 -14.04 -18.22 14.97
C ASP A 118 -12.84 -17.36 15.40
N LYS A 119 -11.95 -17.94 16.21
CA LYS A 119 -10.74 -17.27 16.72
C LYS A 119 -9.71 -16.95 15.64
N LEU A 120 -9.87 -17.49 14.43
CA LEU A 120 -8.97 -17.27 13.30
C LEU A 120 -9.42 -16.11 12.40
N VAL A 121 -10.45 -15.35 12.77
CA VAL A 121 -10.90 -14.19 12.00
C VAL A 121 -11.18 -12.97 12.86
N GLU A 122 -10.81 -11.80 12.37
CA GLU A 122 -11.31 -10.53 12.88
C GLU A 122 -12.66 -10.22 12.26
N LYS A 123 -13.64 -9.87 13.09
CA LYS A 123 -14.99 -9.55 12.65
C LYS A 123 -15.29 -8.06 12.87
N TYR A 124 -15.78 -7.42 11.83
CA TYR A 124 -16.29 -6.04 11.87
C TYR A 124 -17.76 -6.02 11.44
N GLN A 125 -18.58 -5.28 12.17
CA GLN A 125 -19.97 -5.00 11.81
C GLN A 125 -20.09 -3.57 11.33
N VAL A 126 -20.77 -3.39 10.18
CA VAL A 126 -20.94 -2.08 9.55
C VAL A 126 -22.43 -1.74 9.52
N TYR A 127 -22.75 -0.54 9.98
CA TYR A 127 -24.10 -0.03 10.10
C TYR A 127 -24.26 1.25 9.29
N LYS A 128 -25.44 1.40 8.68
CA LYS A 128 -25.89 2.63 8.02
C LYS A 128 -27.08 3.20 8.80
N LYS A 129 -27.07 4.50 9.03
CA LYS A 129 -28.14 5.20 9.73
C LYS A 129 -29.25 5.55 8.76
N TYR A 130 -30.49 5.20 9.11
CA TYR A 130 -31.70 5.55 8.35
C TYR A 130 -32.67 6.35 9.20
N SER A 131 -33.36 7.30 8.57
CA SER A 131 -34.52 7.97 9.16
C SER A 131 -35.79 7.18 8.79
N LEU A 132 -36.57 6.81 9.80
CA LEU A 132 -37.79 6.02 9.64
C LEU A 132 -39.00 6.94 9.47
N PRO A 133 -40.13 6.45 8.91
CA PRO A 133 -41.36 7.26 8.78
C PRO A 133 -41.90 7.77 10.12
N SER A 134 -41.58 7.08 11.22
CA SER A 134 -41.91 7.52 12.58
C SER A 134 -41.14 8.76 13.05
N GLY A 135 -40.16 9.24 12.26
CA GLY A 135 -39.25 10.33 12.63
C GLY A 135 -38.05 9.90 13.46
N GLU A 136 -38.00 8.64 13.89
CA GLU A 136 -36.86 8.06 14.61
C GLU A 136 -35.70 7.72 13.66
N THR A 137 -34.48 7.66 14.20
CA THR A 137 -33.32 7.16 13.45
C THR A 137 -32.92 5.78 13.94
N LYS A 138 -32.49 4.92 13.01
CA LYS A 138 -32.05 3.56 13.32
C LYS A 138 -30.76 3.21 12.58
N ASP A 139 -29.82 2.65 13.33
CA ASP A 139 -28.59 2.07 12.79
C ASP A 139 -28.89 0.64 12.32
N VAL A 140 -28.96 0.44 11.00
CA VAL A 140 -29.23 -0.86 10.40
C VAL A 140 -27.90 -1.50 9.99
N LYS A 141 -27.65 -2.73 10.46
CA LYS A 141 -26.46 -3.48 10.10
C LYS A 141 -26.59 -3.96 8.66
N ILE A 142 -25.64 -3.58 7.82
CA ILE A 142 -25.64 -3.93 6.39
C ILE A 142 -24.51 -4.90 6.03
N LEU A 143 -23.41 -4.93 6.80
CA LEU A 143 -22.26 -5.81 6.54
C LEU A 143 -21.78 -6.52 7.81
N ASN A 144 -21.35 -7.76 7.67
CA ASN A 144 -20.32 -8.39 8.51
C ASN A 144 -19.08 -8.61 7.64
N LEU A 145 -17.94 -8.08 8.05
CA LEU A 145 -16.66 -8.27 7.37
C LEU A 145 -15.78 -9.20 8.20
N TYR A 146 -15.28 -10.25 7.59
CA TYR A 146 -14.42 -11.25 8.22
C TYR A 146 -13.05 -11.22 7.55
N PHE A 147 -12.01 -10.97 8.34
CA PHE A 147 -10.64 -10.92 7.87
C PHE A 147 -9.83 -12.04 8.54
N PRO A 148 -9.10 -12.86 7.81
CA PRO A 148 -8.37 -13.99 8.38
C PRO A 148 -7.23 -13.43 9.23
N ILE A 149 -7.18 -13.85 10.49
CA ILE A 149 -6.00 -13.69 11.33
C ILE A 149 -5.03 -14.75 10.82
N SER A 150 -3.97 -14.32 10.15
CA SER A 150 -2.85 -15.22 9.88
C SER A 150 -2.40 -15.74 11.25
N ARG A 151 -2.49 -17.06 11.46
CA ARG A 151 -1.67 -17.68 12.50
C ARG A 151 -0.26 -17.29 12.16
N ILE A 152 0.34 -16.49 13.03
CA ILE A 152 1.77 -16.26 13.07
C ILE A 152 2.34 -17.69 13.20
N SER A 153 2.79 -18.29 12.09
CA SER A 153 3.98 -19.13 12.17
C SER A 153 4.96 -18.27 12.94
N GLY A 154 5.54 -18.73 14.06
CA GLY A 154 6.23 -17.90 15.05
C GLY A 154 7.28 -16.89 14.53
N VAL A 155 7.57 -16.88 13.23
CA VAL A 155 8.39 -15.94 12.48
C VAL A 155 7.52 -15.10 11.53
N LEU A 156 7.48 -13.79 11.75
CA LEU A 156 6.90 -12.82 10.81
C LEU A 156 7.78 -12.71 9.56
N PRO A 157 7.21 -12.46 8.36
CA PRO A 157 8.02 -12.26 7.17
C PRO A 157 8.87 -10.99 7.31
N LYS A 158 10.15 -11.09 6.94
CA LYS A 158 11.12 -10.00 7.06
C LYS A 158 11.13 -9.11 5.83
N ILE A 159 10.98 -7.81 6.01
CA ILE A 159 10.93 -6.85 4.91
C ILE A 159 11.97 -5.75 5.11
N ALA A 160 12.80 -5.53 4.10
CA ALA A 160 13.62 -4.33 3.99
C ALA A 160 12.92 -3.33 3.06
N PHE A 161 12.34 -2.28 3.63
CA PHE A 161 11.93 -1.11 2.86
C PHE A 161 13.13 -0.17 2.71
N VAL A 162 13.48 0.13 1.46
CA VAL A 162 14.59 1.02 1.10
C VAL A 162 14.02 2.33 0.55
N VAL A 163 14.41 3.45 1.15
CA VAL A 163 14.02 4.79 0.70
C VAL A 163 15.14 5.40 -0.12
N ASP A 164 14.93 5.48 -1.43
CA ASP A 164 15.82 6.09 -2.40
C ASP A 164 15.63 7.61 -2.52
N ASP A 165 16.54 8.25 -3.25
CA ASP A 165 16.56 9.69 -3.57
C ASP A 165 16.70 10.63 -2.35
N VAL A 166 17.27 10.17 -1.23
CA VAL A 166 17.61 11.08 -0.14
C VAL A 166 18.84 11.89 -0.52
N VAL A 167 18.71 13.22 -0.59
CA VAL A 167 19.80 14.11 -1.04
C VAL A 167 20.36 14.95 0.10
N GLU A 168 19.48 15.43 0.99
CA GLU A 168 19.81 16.34 2.08
C GLU A 168 18.79 16.27 3.21
N ASP A 169 19.17 16.85 4.34
CA ASP A 169 18.33 17.07 5.51
C ASP A 169 17.21 18.08 5.20
N ASN A 170 15.98 17.58 5.02
CA ASN A 170 14.81 18.39 4.67
C ASN A 170 13.54 17.93 5.42
N TYR A 171 12.44 18.64 5.23
CA TYR A 171 11.16 18.35 5.86
C TYR A 171 10.71 16.88 5.70
N TRP A 172 10.87 16.29 4.52
CA TRP A 172 10.44 14.91 4.27
C TRP A 172 11.33 13.88 4.96
N VAL A 173 12.62 14.16 5.12
CA VAL A 173 13.52 13.35 5.97
C VAL A 173 13.06 13.39 7.42
N HIS A 174 12.67 14.57 7.93
CA HIS A 174 12.12 14.70 9.28
C HIS A 174 10.80 13.94 9.45
N GLU A 175 9.90 14.02 8.46
CA GLU A 175 8.67 13.23 8.46
C GLU A 175 8.95 11.73 8.45
N LEU A 176 9.96 11.28 7.71
CA LEU A 176 10.41 9.90 7.74
C LEU A 176 10.92 9.50 9.12
N LEU A 177 11.81 10.27 9.73
CA LEU A 177 12.42 9.94 11.03
C LEU A 177 11.37 9.70 12.15
N SER A 178 10.16 10.27 12.00
CA SER A 178 9.03 10.01 12.90
C SER A 178 8.37 8.63 12.75
N PHE A 179 8.68 7.89 11.67
CA PHE A 179 8.18 6.55 11.44
C PHE A 179 8.77 5.59 12.49
N PRO A 180 7.96 4.79 13.19
CA PRO A 180 8.42 4.03 14.34
C PRO A 180 9.24 2.79 13.97
N TYR A 181 9.04 2.23 12.78
CA TYR A 181 9.70 1.01 12.33
C TYR A 181 11.03 1.27 11.62
N THR A 182 11.82 0.22 11.41
CA THR A 182 13.10 0.28 10.69
C THR A 182 12.90 0.58 9.21
N LEU A 183 13.69 1.51 8.69
CA LEU A 183 13.86 1.75 7.27
C LEU A 183 15.36 1.64 6.90
N ASN A 184 15.62 1.51 5.60
CA ASN A 184 16.95 1.52 5.02
C ASN A 184 17.03 2.74 4.12
N ILE A 185 17.96 3.66 4.36
CA ILE A 185 17.96 4.95 3.67
C ILE A 185 19.11 4.98 2.69
N SER A 186 18.79 5.13 1.41
CA SER A 186 19.79 5.28 0.36
C SER A 186 19.98 6.75 -0.01
N ILE A 187 21.20 7.23 0.24
CA ILE A 187 21.54 8.65 0.16
C ILE A 187 22.37 8.89 -1.10
N ILE A 188 21.93 9.82 -1.94
CA ILE A 188 22.73 10.30 -3.07
C ILE A 188 23.95 11.03 -2.49
N PRO A 189 25.18 10.62 -2.86
CA PRO A 189 26.41 11.14 -2.27
C PRO A 189 26.69 12.56 -2.75
N THR A 190 25.98 13.55 -2.21
CA THR A 190 26.25 14.98 -2.43
C THR A 190 27.13 15.54 -1.31
N ARG A 191 27.53 16.81 -1.40
CA ARG A 191 28.25 17.50 -0.31
C ARG A 191 27.47 17.59 1.01
N LYS A 192 26.16 17.26 1.00
CA LYS A 192 25.27 17.30 2.16
C LYS A 192 25.00 15.91 2.75
N ALA A 193 25.59 14.85 2.18
CA ALA A 193 25.30 13.46 2.56
C ALA A 193 25.66 13.15 4.02
N GLU A 194 26.83 13.59 4.50
CA GLU A 194 27.28 13.37 5.89
C GLU A 194 26.24 13.80 6.92
N LYS A 195 25.74 15.04 6.84
CA LYS A 195 24.77 15.57 7.81
C LYS A 195 23.46 14.76 7.88
N VAL A 196 22.96 14.31 6.74
CA VAL A 196 21.74 13.48 6.72
C VAL A 196 22.05 12.05 7.20
N ALA A 197 23.20 11.50 6.84
CA ALA A 197 23.66 10.19 7.27
C ALA A 197 23.81 10.11 8.80
N GLU A 198 24.35 11.14 9.46
CA GLU A 198 24.42 11.24 10.93
C GLU A 198 23.04 11.07 11.59
N LYS A 199 22.00 11.74 11.07
CA LYS A 199 20.64 11.62 11.61
C LYS A 199 20.04 10.22 11.42
N ILE A 200 20.28 9.60 10.26
CA ILE A 200 19.82 8.23 10.00
C ILE A 200 20.54 7.24 10.93
N PHE A 201 21.83 7.48 11.18
CA PHE A 201 22.64 6.67 12.08
C PHE A 201 22.12 6.77 13.52
N GLU A 202 21.87 7.98 14.01
CA GLU A 202 21.28 8.23 15.34
C GLU A 202 19.90 7.56 15.51
N ARG A 203 19.11 7.50 14.43
CA ARG A 203 17.81 6.80 14.42
C ARG A 203 17.96 5.27 14.52
N GLY A 204 19.16 4.74 14.30
CA GLY A 204 19.47 3.32 14.30
C GLY A 204 19.12 2.60 13.01
N TRP A 205 18.91 3.34 11.91
CA TRP A 205 18.56 2.78 10.60
C TRP A 205 19.81 2.45 9.76
N GLU A 206 19.64 1.64 8.72
CA GLU A 206 20.74 1.34 7.79
C GLU A 206 20.95 2.51 6.82
N ILE A 207 22.22 2.77 6.50
CA ILE A 207 22.64 3.80 5.57
C ILE A 207 23.27 3.15 4.36
N MET A 208 22.73 3.46 3.20
CA MET A 208 23.20 2.99 1.90
C MET A 208 23.66 4.18 1.06
N MET A 209 24.59 3.95 0.15
CA MET A 209 24.94 4.91 -0.88
C MET A 209 24.08 4.70 -2.13
N HIS A 210 23.38 5.75 -2.57
CA HIS A 210 22.60 5.73 -3.80
C HIS A 210 23.47 6.22 -4.97
N LEU A 211 24.13 5.28 -5.63
CA LEU A 211 25.22 5.56 -6.56
C LEU A 211 24.69 5.93 -7.96
N PRO A 212 24.93 7.16 -8.46
CA PRO A 212 24.50 7.58 -9.81
C PRO A 212 25.15 6.75 -10.90
N MET A 213 24.33 6.21 -11.80
CA MET A 213 24.77 5.39 -12.93
C MET A 213 24.01 5.75 -14.21
N GLU A 214 24.69 5.66 -15.35
CA GLU A 214 24.13 6.00 -16.66
C GLU A 214 22.90 5.15 -17.00
N SER A 215 21.85 5.83 -17.46
CA SER A 215 20.60 5.22 -17.93
C SER A 215 20.59 5.06 -19.46
N ILE A 216 19.68 4.24 -19.98
CA ILE A 216 19.47 4.11 -21.44
C ILE A 216 18.90 5.39 -22.08
N THR A 217 18.35 6.30 -21.27
CA THR A 217 17.75 7.56 -21.71
C THR A 217 18.71 8.74 -21.67
N TYR A 218 19.93 8.54 -21.16
CA TYR A 218 20.99 9.53 -21.18
C TYR A 218 21.28 10.01 -22.62
N PRO A 219 21.49 11.33 -22.85
CA PRO A 219 21.57 12.43 -21.88
C PRO A 219 20.23 13.12 -21.54
N LYS A 220 19.07 12.62 -22.00
CA LYS A 220 17.77 13.31 -21.81
C LYS A 220 17.38 13.50 -20.35
N ASP A 221 17.87 12.62 -19.48
CA ASP A 221 17.62 12.59 -18.05
C ASP A 221 18.84 12.99 -17.21
N ALA A 222 19.88 13.57 -17.84
CA ALA A 222 21.11 13.98 -17.17
C ALA A 222 20.89 14.92 -15.98
N LYS A 223 19.80 15.70 -15.96
CA LYS A 223 19.41 16.54 -14.80
C LYS A 223 19.18 15.75 -13.50
N TYR A 224 18.93 14.45 -13.61
CA TYR A 224 18.72 13.54 -12.47
C TYR A 224 19.99 12.78 -12.09
N LEU A 225 21.04 12.85 -12.92
CA LEU A 225 22.39 12.42 -12.55
C LEU A 225 23.06 13.60 -11.84
N VAL A 226 23.40 13.44 -10.56
CA VAL A 226 24.36 14.35 -9.93
C VAL A 226 25.71 14.20 -10.62
N ALA A 227 26.53 15.26 -10.64
CA ALA A 227 27.89 15.20 -11.17
C ALA A 227 28.64 13.99 -10.58
N GLU A 228 29.41 13.28 -11.42
CA GLU A 228 30.16 12.03 -11.10
C GLU A 228 29.30 10.75 -11.04
N ALA A 229 28.65 10.42 -12.16
CA ALA A 229 27.99 9.12 -12.36
C ALA A 229 28.93 8.10 -13.00
N ILE A 230 28.75 6.82 -12.68
CA ILE A 230 29.39 5.73 -13.42
C ILE A 230 28.72 5.62 -14.80
N MET A 231 29.54 5.59 -15.85
CA MET A 231 29.09 5.50 -17.23
C MET A 231 29.64 4.25 -17.90
N VAL A 232 28.94 3.75 -18.92
CA VAL A 232 29.45 2.64 -19.72
C VAL A 232 30.72 3.07 -20.44
N GLY A 233 31.72 2.18 -20.45
CA GLY A 233 33.01 2.42 -21.09
C GLY A 233 34.08 3.04 -20.19
N MET A 234 33.72 3.44 -18.95
CA MET A 234 34.72 3.80 -17.94
C MET A 234 35.61 2.60 -17.59
N ASN A 235 36.88 2.86 -17.31
CA ASN A 235 37.80 1.87 -16.78
C ASN A 235 37.65 1.73 -15.26
N GLU A 236 38.29 0.71 -14.68
CA GLU A 236 38.16 0.40 -13.25
C GLU A 236 38.70 1.54 -12.34
N ASP A 237 39.77 2.24 -12.73
CA ASP A 237 40.35 3.34 -11.96
C ASP A 237 39.43 4.58 -11.93
N GLU A 238 38.73 4.86 -13.03
CA GLU A 238 37.72 5.92 -13.10
C GLU A 238 36.55 5.63 -12.16
N ILE A 239 36.06 4.38 -12.18
CA ILE A 239 34.99 3.91 -11.29
C ILE A 239 35.45 3.94 -9.82
N ASP A 240 36.67 3.46 -9.53
CA ASP A 240 37.27 3.52 -8.20
C ASP A 240 37.34 4.95 -7.67
N ASN A 241 37.77 5.90 -8.51
CA ASN A 241 37.86 7.29 -8.10
C ASN A 241 36.49 7.89 -7.79
N ILE A 242 35.45 7.56 -8.57
CA ILE A 242 34.06 7.97 -8.32
C ILE A 242 33.57 7.39 -6.99
N VAL A 243 33.69 6.07 -6.79
CA VAL A 243 33.21 5.38 -5.56
C VAL A 243 33.94 5.91 -4.33
N ARG A 244 35.27 6.05 -4.40
CA ARG A 244 36.09 6.63 -3.32
C ARG A 244 35.67 8.05 -2.97
N THR A 245 35.42 8.88 -3.98
CA THR A 245 34.98 10.27 -3.78
C THR A 245 33.62 10.33 -3.11
N HIS A 246 32.69 9.46 -3.54
CA HIS A 246 31.35 9.38 -2.96
C HIS A 246 31.37 8.87 -1.52
N LEU A 247 32.17 7.84 -1.21
CA LEU A 247 32.32 7.34 0.16
C LEU A 247 32.84 8.44 1.11
N LYS A 248 33.79 9.26 0.67
CA LYS A 248 34.30 10.40 1.45
C LYS A 248 33.22 11.44 1.80
N ARG A 249 32.12 11.53 1.03
CA ARG A 249 31.02 12.48 1.29
C ARG A 249 30.13 12.07 2.47
N PHE A 250 30.26 10.83 2.95
CA PHE A 250 29.62 10.36 4.18
C PHE A 250 30.45 10.63 5.44
N GLY A 251 31.66 11.19 5.29
CA GLY A 251 32.53 11.54 6.42
C GLY A 251 32.89 10.31 7.24
N ASN A 252 32.61 10.35 8.55
CA ASN A 252 32.90 9.26 9.47
C ASN A 252 31.81 8.16 9.50
N ILE A 253 30.70 8.36 8.78
CA ILE A 253 29.62 7.37 8.75
C ILE A 253 30.00 6.20 7.84
N LYS A 254 30.00 4.99 8.40
CA LYS A 254 30.27 3.76 7.65
C LYS A 254 29.11 3.45 6.71
N VAL A 255 29.40 3.34 5.42
CA VAL A 255 28.48 2.83 4.40
C VAL A 255 28.91 1.42 4.02
N SER A 256 28.00 0.45 4.16
CA SER A 256 28.29 -0.97 3.83
C SER A 256 27.46 -1.49 2.67
N TRP A 257 26.42 -0.76 2.26
CA TRP A 257 25.54 -1.13 1.16
C TRP A 257 25.47 -0.02 0.12
N VAL A 258 25.35 -0.39 -1.15
CA VAL A 258 25.15 0.52 -2.27
C VAL A 258 24.03 0.00 -3.16
N ASN A 259 23.20 0.90 -3.69
CA ASN A 259 22.30 0.58 -4.79
C ASN A 259 22.45 1.60 -5.92
N ASN A 260 22.01 1.24 -7.12
CA ASN A 260 22.11 2.11 -8.27
C ASN A 260 20.96 3.14 -8.30
N HIS A 261 21.32 4.42 -8.41
CA HIS A 261 20.43 5.49 -8.86
C HIS A 261 20.39 5.48 -10.39
N MET A 262 19.20 5.27 -10.95
CA MET A 262 19.01 5.03 -12.39
C MET A 262 19.77 3.78 -12.88
N GLY A 263 20.83 3.94 -13.68
CA GLY A 263 21.74 2.84 -14.04
C GLY A 263 21.25 1.84 -15.07
N SER A 264 20.11 2.06 -15.73
CA SER A 264 19.54 1.06 -16.66
C SER A 264 20.45 0.68 -17.85
N LYS A 265 21.46 1.50 -18.18
CA LYS A 265 22.45 1.18 -19.20
C LYS A 265 23.65 0.45 -18.59
N VAL A 266 24.18 0.98 -17.48
CA VAL A 266 25.29 0.35 -16.74
C VAL A 266 24.94 -1.06 -16.26
N THR A 267 23.80 -1.24 -15.61
CA THR A 267 23.41 -2.53 -15.02
C THR A 267 23.01 -3.59 -16.04
N LYS A 268 22.95 -3.23 -17.33
CA LYS A 268 22.78 -4.14 -18.47
C LYS A 268 24.09 -4.50 -19.16
N ASP A 269 25.17 -3.77 -18.88
CA ASP A 269 26.45 -3.94 -19.54
C ASP A 269 27.38 -4.81 -18.67
N PRO A 270 27.65 -6.08 -19.04
CA PRO A 270 28.46 -6.97 -18.23
C PRO A 270 29.89 -6.47 -18.04
N GLU A 271 30.50 -5.87 -19.05
CA GLU A 271 31.88 -5.40 -18.98
C GLU A 271 32.04 -4.26 -17.95
N THR A 272 31.12 -3.28 -17.97
CA THR A 272 31.11 -2.21 -16.96
C THR A 272 30.77 -2.78 -15.58
N MET A 273 29.79 -3.68 -15.48
CA MET A 273 29.41 -4.27 -14.19
C MET A 273 30.52 -5.10 -13.55
N GLU A 274 31.35 -5.80 -14.31
CA GLU A 274 32.52 -6.51 -13.80
C GLU A 274 33.47 -5.56 -13.06
N LYS A 275 33.81 -4.42 -13.70
CA LYS A 275 34.67 -3.38 -13.12
C LYS A 275 34.02 -2.76 -11.88
N VAL A 276 32.71 -2.47 -11.93
CA VAL A 276 31.95 -1.95 -10.76
C VAL A 276 32.01 -2.92 -9.58
N ILE A 277 31.83 -4.21 -9.84
CA ILE A 277 31.88 -5.28 -8.83
C ILE A 277 33.28 -5.39 -8.23
N ASN A 278 34.35 -5.32 -9.03
CA ASN A 278 35.72 -5.32 -8.51
C ASN A 278 35.96 -4.15 -7.55
N VAL A 279 35.49 -2.95 -7.91
CA VAL A 279 35.56 -1.78 -7.04
C VAL A 279 34.73 -1.97 -5.78
N PHE A 280 33.52 -2.51 -5.86
CA PHE A 280 32.71 -2.80 -4.67
C PHE A 280 33.39 -3.79 -3.72
N LYS A 281 34.04 -4.84 -4.24
CA LYS A 281 34.85 -5.76 -3.43
C LYS A 281 35.99 -5.04 -2.71
N LYS A 282 36.73 -4.18 -3.41
CA LYS A 282 37.85 -3.41 -2.84
C LYS A 282 37.44 -2.61 -1.59
N TYR A 283 36.21 -2.10 -1.57
CA TYR A 283 35.67 -1.34 -0.44
C TYR A 283 34.76 -2.15 0.50
N ASN A 284 34.65 -3.48 0.32
CA ASN A 284 33.72 -4.34 1.06
C ASN A 284 32.26 -3.85 1.02
N LEU A 285 31.81 -3.34 -0.13
CA LEU A 285 30.44 -2.88 -0.33
C LEU A 285 29.53 -4.02 -0.79
N ALA A 286 28.45 -4.23 -0.06
CA ALA A 286 27.32 -5.05 -0.48
C ALA A 286 26.45 -4.29 -1.49
N PHE A 287 25.75 -5.01 -2.38
CA PHE A 287 25.02 -4.42 -3.49
C PHE A 287 23.53 -4.78 -3.51
N LEU A 288 22.67 -3.78 -3.53
CA LEU A 288 21.26 -3.93 -3.89
C LEU A 288 21.05 -3.50 -5.35
N ASP A 289 20.66 -4.43 -6.21
CA ASP A 289 20.22 -4.08 -7.56
C ASP A 289 18.81 -3.47 -7.50
N SER A 290 18.69 -2.19 -7.82
CA SER A 290 17.40 -1.48 -7.86
C SER A 290 16.47 -2.04 -8.96
N LYS A 291 17.01 -2.78 -9.94
CA LYS A 291 16.30 -3.42 -11.04
C LYS A 291 15.48 -2.43 -11.87
N THR A 292 16.12 -1.31 -12.23
CA THR A 292 15.52 -0.22 -13.02
C THR A 292 15.21 -0.61 -14.47
N ILE A 293 15.65 -1.78 -14.92
CA ILE A 293 15.38 -2.31 -16.25
C ILE A 293 15.26 -3.83 -16.24
N LEU A 294 14.39 -4.37 -17.10
CA LEU A 294 14.33 -5.79 -17.38
C LEU A 294 15.63 -6.26 -18.05
N GLY A 295 16.20 -7.37 -17.57
CA GLY A 295 17.44 -7.93 -18.09
C GLY A 295 18.71 -7.31 -17.51
N SER A 296 18.63 -6.63 -16.36
CA SER A 296 19.83 -6.29 -15.61
C SER A 296 20.63 -7.56 -15.26
N VAL A 297 21.95 -7.48 -15.39
CA VAL A 297 22.90 -8.55 -15.03
C VAL A 297 23.52 -8.34 -13.64
N ALA A 298 23.26 -7.18 -13.02
CA ALA A 298 24.03 -6.67 -11.90
C ALA A 298 23.90 -7.55 -10.65
N TYR A 299 22.69 -7.90 -10.21
CA TYR A 299 22.49 -8.81 -9.07
C TYR A 299 23.19 -10.16 -9.28
N LYS A 300 22.94 -10.81 -10.44
CA LYS A 300 23.50 -12.15 -10.72
C LYS A 300 25.04 -12.12 -10.71
N MET A 301 25.63 -11.13 -11.36
CA MET A 301 27.09 -10.99 -11.42
C MET A 301 27.70 -10.67 -10.05
N ALA A 302 27.07 -9.79 -9.26
CA ALA A 302 27.54 -9.45 -7.92
C ALA A 302 27.52 -10.69 -7.01
N ASN A 303 26.39 -11.41 -7.00
CA ASN A 303 26.24 -12.64 -6.22
C ASN A 303 27.23 -13.73 -6.64
N SER A 304 27.37 -14.00 -7.95
CA SER A 304 28.34 -14.99 -8.46
C SER A 304 29.79 -14.59 -8.21
N SER A 305 30.05 -13.30 -8.00
CA SER A 305 31.36 -12.76 -7.66
C SER A 305 31.64 -12.81 -6.16
N GLY A 306 30.70 -13.27 -5.33
CA GLY A 306 30.84 -13.34 -3.87
C GLY A 306 30.63 -12.00 -3.15
N ILE A 307 30.02 -11.01 -3.80
CA ILE A 307 29.57 -9.79 -3.12
C ILE A 307 28.21 -10.06 -2.48
N PRO A 308 28.01 -9.75 -1.18
CA PRO A 308 26.70 -9.74 -0.57
C PRO A 308 25.73 -8.91 -1.39
N SER A 309 24.67 -9.53 -1.89
CA SER A 309 23.76 -8.84 -2.80
C SER A 309 22.32 -9.29 -2.69
N LEU A 310 21.43 -8.36 -2.99
CA LEU A 310 19.97 -8.55 -3.06
C LEU A 310 19.43 -7.83 -4.29
N GLU A 311 18.19 -8.14 -4.68
CA GLU A 311 17.49 -7.43 -5.75
C GLU A 311 16.15 -6.86 -5.25
N ASN A 312 15.82 -5.67 -5.74
CA ASN A 312 14.50 -5.08 -5.55
C ASN A 312 13.42 -5.93 -6.21
N MET A 313 12.37 -6.25 -5.47
CA MET A 313 11.24 -7.01 -5.98
C MET A 313 10.12 -6.13 -6.53
N LEU A 314 10.00 -4.90 -6.01
CA LEU A 314 8.90 -4.00 -6.34
C LEU A 314 9.25 -2.56 -5.97
N PHE A 315 9.20 -1.65 -6.95
CA PHE A 315 9.06 -0.23 -6.66
C PHE A 315 7.64 0.05 -6.17
N ILE A 316 7.51 0.68 -5.00
CA ILE A 316 6.23 0.99 -4.36
C ILE A 316 5.52 2.16 -5.04
N ASP A 317 6.28 3.13 -5.53
CA ASP A 317 5.80 4.42 -6.03
C ASP A 317 6.26 4.72 -7.45
N HIS A 318 6.30 3.67 -8.30
CA HIS A 318 6.53 3.80 -9.74
C HIS A 318 5.55 4.80 -10.38
N GLU A 319 4.35 4.91 -9.83
CA GLU A 319 3.36 5.92 -10.15
C GLU A 319 3.08 6.83 -8.97
N ASN A 320 3.19 8.15 -9.18
CA ASN A 320 3.00 9.18 -8.15
C ASN A 320 1.51 9.48 -7.85
N ASP A 321 0.74 8.45 -7.51
CA ASP A 321 -0.69 8.46 -7.16
C ASP A 321 -0.90 7.69 -5.85
N GLU A 322 -1.52 8.33 -4.85
CA GLU A 322 -1.65 7.80 -3.48
C GLU A 322 -2.36 6.44 -3.44
N ASN A 323 -3.40 6.26 -4.27
CA ASN A 323 -4.14 5.00 -4.34
C ASN A 323 -3.27 3.88 -4.93
N LYS A 324 -2.48 4.20 -5.96
CA LYS A 324 -1.56 3.23 -6.58
C LYS A 324 -0.43 2.85 -5.63
N ILE A 325 0.15 3.82 -4.92
CA ILE A 325 1.18 3.60 -3.89
C ILE A 325 0.64 2.65 -2.82
N ARG A 326 -0.57 2.93 -2.29
CA ARG A 326 -1.27 2.07 -1.32
C ARG A 326 -1.41 0.63 -1.79
N LEU A 327 -1.91 0.42 -3.02
CA LEU A 327 -2.07 -0.92 -3.59
C LEU A 327 -0.72 -1.66 -3.75
N ARG A 328 0.38 -0.93 -3.92
CA ARG A 328 1.70 -1.52 -4.06
C ARG A 328 2.35 -1.88 -2.74
N PHE A 329 2.07 -1.14 -1.67
CA PHE A 329 2.38 -1.61 -0.32
C PHE A 329 1.67 -2.93 -0.01
N LEU A 330 0.38 -3.06 -0.35
CA LEU A 330 -0.35 -4.33 -0.22
C LEU A 330 0.32 -5.46 -1.01
N LYS A 331 0.66 -5.18 -2.27
CA LYS A 331 1.37 -6.16 -3.11
C LYS A 331 2.71 -6.57 -2.50
N ALA A 332 3.49 -5.63 -1.98
CA ALA A 332 4.77 -5.89 -1.34
C ALA A 332 4.64 -6.83 -0.13
N ILE A 333 3.72 -6.54 0.80
CA ILE A 333 3.48 -7.42 1.95
C ILE A 333 3.02 -8.81 1.51
N ASN A 334 2.18 -8.91 0.49
CA ASN A 334 1.74 -10.22 -0.01
C ASN A 334 2.89 -11.02 -0.64
N MET A 335 3.79 -10.34 -1.37
CA MET A 335 5.00 -10.97 -1.90
C MET A 335 5.90 -11.47 -0.76
N ALA A 336 6.10 -10.67 0.28
CA ALA A 336 6.89 -11.05 1.44
C ALA A 336 6.27 -12.19 2.25
N LYS A 337 4.94 -12.18 2.47
CA LYS A 337 4.22 -13.28 3.13
C LYS A 337 4.33 -14.60 2.37
N SER A 338 4.33 -14.55 1.05
CA SER A 338 4.50 -15.74 0.20
C SER A 338 5.93 -16.29 0.25
N LYS A 339 6.94 -15.40 0.22
CA LYS A 339 8.36 -15.80 0.18
C LYS A 339 9.00 -15.99 1.56
N GLY A 340 8.37 -15.48 2.61
CA GLY A 340 8.97 -15.31 3.94
C GLY A 340 9.79 -14.03 4.08
N TRP A 341 10.13 -13.35 2.98
CA TRP A 341 10.89 -12.10 3.00
C TRP A 341 10.72 -11.23 1.74
N GLY A 342 11.14 -9.96 1.80
CA GLY A 342 11.17 -9.10 0.61
C GLY A 342 12.02 -7.84 0.75
N VAL A 343 12.55 -7.35 -0.38
CA VAL A 343 13.17 -6.03 -0.51
C VAL A 343 12.31 -5.19 -1.45
N PHE A 344 11.90 -4.01 -1.00
CA PHE A 344 11.04 -3.12 -1.77
C PHE A 344 11.55 -1.70 -1.67
N ILE A 345 11.64 -1.04 -2.83
CA ILE A 345 12.14 0.33 -2.93
C ILE A 345 10.96 1.31 -3.03
N LEU A 346 11.05 2.40 -2.29
CA LEU A 346 10.20 3.58 -2.37
C LEU A 346 11.10 4.82 -2.45
N HIS A 347 10.58 5.96 -2.91
CA HIS A 347 11.37 7.20 -2.99
C HIS A 347 10.89 8.22 -1.96
N LEU A 348 11.78 9.14 -1.57
CA LEU A 348 11.47 10.29 -0.70
C LEU A 348 10.55 11.30 -1.40
N ARG A 349 9.26 10.96 -1.56
CA ARG A 349 8.26 11.78 -2.24
C ARG A 349 7.09 12.13 -1.31
N PRO A 350 6.51 13.34 -1.41
CA PRO A 350 5.41 13.78 -0.55
C PRO A 350 4.27 12.76 -0.43
N LYS A 351 3.76 12.26 -1.56
CA LYS A 351 2.65 11.28 -1.60
C LYS A 351 3.05 9.93 -1.02
N THR A 352 4.28 9.48 -1.28
CA THR A 352 4.80 8.22 -0.76
C THR A 352 4.93 8.27 0.76
N ILE A 353 5.52 9.34 1.31
CA ILE A 353 5.68 9.50 2.76
C ILE A 353 4.33 9.66 3.45
N LYS A 354 3.41 10.41 2.84
CA LYS A 354 2.03 10.54 3.34
C LYS A 354 1.34 9.16 3.46
N VAL A 355 1.34 8.37 2.38
CA VAL A 355 0.73 7.03 2.39
C VAL A 355 1.41 6.12 3.40
N LEU A 356 2.75 6.13 3.48
CA LEU A 356 3.50 5.34 4.45
C LEU A 356 3.07 5.63 5.90
N LYS A 357 2.92 6.90 6.26
CA LYS A 357 2.47 7.32 7.60
C LYS A 357 1.00 6.98 7.87
N GLU A 358 0.13 7.09 6.87
CA GLU A 358 -1.27 6.69 7.04
C GLU A 358 -1.40 5.18 7.25
N LEU A 359 -0.67 4.37 6.48
CA LEU A 359 -0.62 2.92 6.64
C LEU A 359 -0.08 2.53 8.03
N GLU A 360 0.92 3.25 8.54
CA GLU A 360 1.41 3.05 9.91
C GLU A 360 0.32 3.28 10.96
N LYS A 361 -0.36 4.42 10.91
CA LYS A 361 -1.48 4.73 11.83
C LYS A 361 -2.62 3.74 11.72
N GLU A 362 -2.83 3.17 10.54
CA GLU A 362 -3.82 2.13 10.31
C GLU A 362 -3.43 0.78 10.94
N GLY A 363 -2.15 0.56 11.29
CA GLY A 363 -1.62 -0.71 11.80
C GLY A 363 -1.17 -1.67 10.70
N PHE A 364 -0.96 -1.17 9.48
CA PHE A 364 -0.66 -1.97 8.30
C PHE A 364 0.61 -2.85 8.43
N PHE A 365 1.59 -2.42 9.22
CA PHE A 365 2.85 -3.14 9.39
C PHE A 365 2.85 -4.16 10.55
N ALA A 366 1.71 -4.36 11.23
CA ALA A 366 1.65 -5.20 12.43
C ALA A 366 1.96 -6.70 12.20
N ASP A 367 1.79 -7.20 10.98
CA ASP A 367 1.99 -8.62 10.65
C ASP A 367 3.26 -8.88 9.83
N VAL A 368 4.23 -7.96 9.86
CA VAL A 368 5.53 -8.08 9.16
C VAL A 368 6.64 -7.55 10.07
N ASP A 369 7.86 -8.04 9.87
CA ASP A 369 9.04 -7.56 10.59
C ASP A 369 9.85 -6.64 9.66
N LEU A 370 9.87 -5.34 9.95
CA LEU A 370 10.64 -4.37 9.16
C LEU A 370 12.07 -4.31 9.71
N VAL A 371 13.03 -4.71 8.87
CA VAL A 371 14.42 -4.97 9.28
C VAL A 371 15.41 -4.17 8.45
N LYS A 372 16.65 -4.10 8.93
CA LYS A 372 17.76 -3.62 8.10
C LYS A 372 18.02 -4.61 6.97
N ILE A 373 18.49 -4.11 5.83
CA ILE A 373 18.82 -4.93 4.67
C ILE A 373 20.01 -5.85 4.96
N SER A 374 20.92 -5.43 5.84
CA SER A 374 22.01 -6.24 6.40
C SER A 374 21.46 -7.45 7.17
N ASP A 375 20.59 -7.22 8.16
CA ASP A 375 19.94 -8.29 8.93
C ASP A 375 19.11 -9.23 8.04
N LEU A 376 18.45 -8.68 7.01
CA LEU A 376 17.69 -9.45 6.05
C LEU A 376 18.59 -10.38 5.22
N TYR A 377 19.73 -9.88 4.74
CA TYR A 377 20.69 -10.66 3.96
C TYR A 377 21.21 -11.86 4.76
N GLU A 378 21.61 -11.65 6.01
CA GLU A 378 22.07 -12.72 6.90
C GLU A 378 20.98 -13.77 7.11
N ALA A 379 19.74 -13.35 7.41
CA ALA A 379 18.62 -14.26 7.61
C ALA A 379 18.31 -15.12 6.37
N ILE A 380 18.47 -14.57 5.16
CA ILE A 380 18.28 -15.33 3.91
C ILE A 380 19.37 -16.37 3.72
N ASN A 381 20.62 -16.03 4.05
CA ASN A 381 21.77 -16.91 3.88
C ASN A 381 21.81 -18.04 4.92
N GLU A 382 21.51 -17.74 6.19
CA GLU A 382 21.40 -18.75 7.25
C GLU A 382 20.35 -19.81 6.86
N HIS A 383 19.17 -19.39 6.38
CA HIS A 383 18.14 -20.31 5.90
C HIS A 383 18.51 -21.05 4.60
N SER A 384 19.42 -20.52 3.79
CA SER A 384 19.90 -21.20 2.58
C SER A 384 20.88 -22.33 2.89
N LEU A 385 21.51 -22.31 4.07
CA LEU A 385 22.38 -23.39 4.57
C LEU A 385 21.59 -24.56 5.17
N ASP A 386 20.35 -24.33 5.62
CA ASP A 386 19.47 -25.35 6.23
C ASP A 386 18.60 -26.13 5.21
N LEU A 387 18.63 -25.75 3.94
CA LEU A 387 17.94 -26.50 2.88
C LEU A 387 18.90 -27.57 2.32
N PRO A 388 18.54 -28.86 2.33
CA PRO A 388 19.37 -29.89 1.74
C PRO A 388 19.60 -29.55 0.27
N LEU A 389 20.87 -29.48 -0.12
CA LEU A 389 21.30 -29.33 -1.51
C LEU A 389 20.50 -30.32 -2.36
N LYS A 390 19.59 -29.79 -3.18
CA LYS A 390 18.95 -30.59 -4.23
C LYS A 390 20.04 -30.88 -5.27
N ASN A 391 20.68 -32.04 -5.12
CA ASN A 391 21.49 -32.66 -6.16
C ASN A 391 20.64 -33.04 -7.38
#